data_AF-A0A094GBL6-F1
#
_entry.id   AF-A0A094GBL6-F1
#
_cell.length_a   1.000
_cell.length_b   1.000
_cell.length_c   1.000
_cell.angle_alpha   90.00
_cell.angle_beta   90.00
_cell.angle_gamma   90.00
#
_symmetry.space_group_name_H-M   'P 1'
#
loop_
_entity.id
_entity.type
_entity.pdbx_description
1 polymer ?
#
loop_
_entity_poly.entity_id
_entity_poly.type
_entity_poly.pdbx_seq_one_letter_code
_entity_poly.pdbx_strand_id
1 'polypeptide(L)'
;TWLAIANFDYSRSWEFHCEACRLTCALELHQIDNADHPNSEMDLTERKRKGFWQLVQTDYCFRLYFGRPAMITNIKFKVKLPSLELRPSIVWYSIGGVIPDASFVVSSRTAIIVMEFFDFLEGHPERGSNDLDWKIESLCDQIESLLVDWKIEEVLKNDPHPGPGKWLLADLLLNGYMSIILMRRKWYRDWDDASITERSLHVSRKFLKAFILLSEAQTKVGFMTINFTGAYCFIALFTLYSSLLNCYKPYRVHDTASASEDLLMMTRVCSASKIPTVMKRGPWPMEAIETLLKALQHIIARNLESPCYVLRLTKSTVLRRALIDRSMYSTIHHLYEFSSIMASQDKMAMEILESIKETPYACSSLDRLSGGGANFTYRGTLLSPLPSGEPTVVIKHTEPYVATIPSLAVNAIRSR
;
A
#
# COMPACT_ATOMS: atom_id res chain seq x y z
N THR A 1 12.74 -4.51 -0.34
CA THR A 1 11.65 -3.63 0.10
C THR A 1 10.32 -4.01 -0.54
N TRP A 2 10.02 -3.59 -1.78
CA TRP A 2 8.68 -3.73 -2.38
C TRP A 2 8.12 -5.14 -2.49
N LEU A 3 8.96 -6.15 -2.69
CA LEU A 3 8.52 -7.56 -2.68
C LEU A 3 7.90 -7.96 -1.33
N ALA A 4 8.40 -7.45 -0.22
CA ALA A 4 7.84 -7.72 1.11
C ALA A 4 6.48 -7.02 1.28
N ILE A 5 6.31 -5.77 0.81
CA ILE A 5 5.01 -5.08 0.75
C ILE A 5 4.00 -5.87 -0.09
N ALA A 6 4.41 -6.39 -1.24
CA ALA A 6 3.55 -7.19 -2.12
C ALA A 6 3.10 -8.51 -1.46
N ASN A 7 3.83 -8.98 -0.44
CA ASN A 7 3.49 -10.14 0.38
C ASN A 7 2.96 -9.73 1.77
N PHE A 8 2.52 -8.48 1.93
CA PHE A 8 1.93 -7.94 3.17
C PHE A 8 2.85 -7.95 4.39
N ASP A 9 4.16 -8.12 4.19
CA ASP A 9 5.17 -8.07 5.23
C ASP A 9 5.77 -6.66 5.32
N TYR A 10 4.98 -5.75 5.90
CA TYR A 10 5.35 -4.34 6.04
C TYR A 10 6.53 -4.13 6.99
N SER A 11 6.66 -4.95 8.04
CA SER A 11 7.78 -4.87 8.98
C SER A 11 9.08 -5.21 8.27
N ARG A 12 9.11 -6.34 7.54
CA ARG A 12 10.30 -6.75 6.81
C ARG A 12 10.61 -5.80 5.65
N SER A 13 9.60 -5.25 5.01
CA SER A 13 9.80 -4.21 3.99
C SER A 13 10.51 -3.00 4.58
N TRP A 14 10.09 -2.56 5.76
CA TRP A 14 10.73 -1.46 6.47
C TRP A 14 12.18 -1.77 6.85
N GLU A 15 12.46 -2.96 7.40
CA GLU A 15 13.83 -3.40 7.71
C GLU A 15 14.74 -3.37 6.47
N PHE A 16 14.26 -3.88 5.33
CA PHE A 16 15.01 -3.83 4.08
C PHE A 16 15.28 -2.40 3.60
N HIS A 17 14.33 -1.49 3.81
CA HIS A 17 14.52 -0.08 3.50
C HIS A 17 15.57 0.57 4.39
N CYS A 18 15.50 0.35 5.71
CA CYS A 18 16.51 0.83 6.66
C CYS A 18 17.92 0.37 6.26
N GLU A 19 18.06 -0.90 5.89
CA GLU A 19 19.35 -1.44 5.48
C GLU A 19 19.85 -0.84 4.16
N ALA A 20 18.95 -0.63 3.18
CA ALA A 20 19.30 0.05 1.94
C ALA A 20 19.76 1.50 2.18
N CYS A 21 19.10 2.24 3.07
CA CYS A 21 19.53 3.57 3.49
C CYS A 21 20.90 3.54 4.17
N ARG A 22 21.13 2.57 5.07
CA ARG A 22 22.41 2.41 5.78
C ARG A 22 23.57 2.15 4.80
N LEU A 23 23.38 1.26 3.84
CA LEU A 23 24.37 0.98 2.79
C LEU A 23 24.63 2.20 1.91
N THR A 24 23.59 2.95 1.56
CA THR A 24 23.70 4.19 0.78
C THR A 24 24.53 5.25 1.49
N CYS A 25 24.37 5.38 2.81
CA CYS A 25 25.20 6.25 3.63
C CYS A 25 26.65 5.76 3.70
N ALA A 26 26.85 4.46 3.95
CA ALA A 26 28.18 3.84 4.06
C ALA A 26 28.98 3.91 2.75
N LEU A 27 28.30 3.92 1.60
CA LEU A 27 28.89 4.09 0.28
C LEU A 27 29.01 5.56 -0.15
N GLU A 28 28.71 6.50 0.75
CA GLU A 28 28.74 7.95 0.51
C GLU A 28 27.89 8.42 -0.68
N LEU A 29 26.88 7.63 -1.07
CA LEU A 29 26.01 7.93 -2.21
C LEU A 29 25.12 9.17 -1.97
N HIS A 30 24.98 9.59 -0.71
CA HIS A 30 24.31 10.84 -0.34
C HIS A 30 25.16 12.10 -0.62
N GLN A 31 26.43 11.93 -1.02
CA GLN A 31 27.39 13.00 -1.32
C GLN A 31 27.96 12.90 -2.75
N ILE A 32 27.28 12.19 -3.67
CA ILE A 32 27.75 11.96 -5.05
C ILE A 32 28.15 13.26 -5.77
N ASP A 33 27.49 14.38 -5.47
CA ASP A 33 27.75 15.68 -6.10
C ASP A 33 28.67 16.60 -5.30
N ASN A 34 29.46 16.05 -4.37
CA ASN A 34 30.59 16.75 -3.78
C ASN A 34 31.81 16.74 -4.69
N ALA A 35 32.59 17.81 -4.63
CA ALA A 35 33.77 18.01 -5.47
C ALA A 35 34.87 16.96 -5.22
N ASP A 36 34.89 16.37 -4.02
CA ASP A 36 35.89 15.40 -3.59
C ASP A 36 35.54 13.95 -3.95
N HIS A 37 34.34 13.70 -4.49
CA HIS A 37 33.94 12.35 -4.86
C HIS A 37 34.74 11.91 -6.10
N PRO A 38 35.36 10.71 -6.09
CA PRO A 38 36.14 10.24 -7.23
C PRO A 38 35.30 10.28 -8.51
N ASN A 39 35.85 10.87 -9.58
CA ASN A 39 35.22 10.96 -10.89
C ASN A 39 34.90 9.54 -11.38
N SER A 40 33.63 9.14 -11.26
CA SER A 40 33.11 7.95 -11.94
C SER A 40 32.65 8.29 -13.34
N GLU A 41 32.62 7.28 -14.22
CA GLU A 41 31.98 7.39 -15.53
C GLU A 41 30.61 8.06 -15.40
N MET A 42 30.31 9.00 -16.29
CA MET A 42 29.08 9.80 -16.27
C MET A 42 27.82 8.91 -16.14
N ASP A 43 27.75 7.82 -16.91
CA ASP A 43 26.66 6.85 -16.88
C ASP A 43 26.50 6.10 -15.55
N LEU A 44 27.60 5.84 -14.83
CA LEU A 44 27.55 5.25 -13.49
C LEU A 44 27.06 6.27 -12.48
N THR A 45 27.50 7.53 -12.59
CA THR A 45 27.06 8.64 -11.74
C THR A 45 25.55 8.88 -11.87
N GLU A 46 25.02 8.92 -13.09
CA GLU A 46 23.57 9.07 -13.34
C GLU A 46 22.74 7.93 -12.75
N ARG A 47 23.21 6.69 -12.89
CA ARG A 47 22.54 5.53 -12.28
C ARG A 47 22.52 5.61 -10.75
N LYS A 48 23.63 6.05 -10.14
CA LYS A 48 23.70 6.25 -8.69
C LYS A 48 22.74 7.35 -8.22
N ARG A 49 22.67 8.49 -8.93
CA ARG A 49 21.70 9.57 -8.65
C ARG A 49 20.26 9.05 -8.74
N LYS A 50 19.92 8.31 -9.80
CA LYS A 50 18.58 7.72 -9.96
C LYS A 50 18.23 6.76 -8.81
N GLY A 51 19.14 5.87 -8.43
CA GLY A 51 18.95 4.96 -7.31
C GLY A 51 18.78 5.68 -5.96
N PHE A 52 19.57 6.73 -5.72
CA PHE A 52 19.44 7.56 -4.52
C PHE A 52 18.05 8.22 -4.43
N TRP A 53 17.58 8.83 -5.52
CA TRP A 53 16.26 9.45 -5.55
C TRP A 53 15.11 8.43 -5.42
N GLN A 54 15.27 7.20 -5.91
CA GLN A 54 14.30 6.12 -5.65
C GLN A 54 14.23 5.74 -4.16
N LEU A 55 15.35 5.82 -3.43
CA LEU A 55 15.35 5.64 -1.98
C LEU A 55 14.66 6.80 -1.27
N VAL A 56 14.90 8.05 -1.67
CA VAL A 56 14.17 9.22 -1.16
C VAL A 56 12.67 9.06 -1.39
N GLN A 57 12.27 8.62 -2.60
CA GLN A 57 10.88 8.34 -2.92
C GLN A 57 10.28 7.26 -1.99
N THR A 58 11.03 6.18 -1.76
CA THR A 58 10.58 5.10 -0.90
C THR A 58 10.50 5.53 0.58
N ASP A 59 11.43 6.37 1.04
CA ASP A 59 11.48 6.88 2.42
C ASP A 59 10.25 7.73 2.73
N TYR A 60 9.84 8.64 1.83
CA TYR A 60 8.61 9.41 2.06
C TYR A 60 7.38 8.50 2.08
N CYS A 61 7.30 7.45 1.24
CA CYS A 61 6.20 6.48 1.29
C CYS A 61 6.12 5.84 2.68
N PHE A 62 7.26 5.44 3.26
CA PHE A 62 7.30 4.90 4.62
C PHE A 62 6.87 5.91 5.69
N ARG A 63 7.27 7.18 5.56
CA ARG A 63 6.88 8.23 6.50
C ARG A 63 5.41 8.60 6.39
N LEU A 64 4.95 8.92 5.17
CA LEU A 64 3.62 9.43 4.91
C LEU A 64 2.57 8.34 5.07
N TYR A 65 2.84 7.16 4.50
CA TYR A 65 1.88 6.07 4.51
C TYR A 65 2.02 5.36 5.85
N PHE A 66 3.16 4.73 6.11
CA PHE A 66 3.33 3.81 7.24
C PHE A 66 3.66 4.47 8.59
N GLY A 67 3.78 5.81 8.65
CA GLY A 67 4.09 6.52 9.89
C GLY A 67 5.47 6.17 10.46
N ARG A 68 6.40 5.70 9.62
CA ARG A 68 7.77 5.37 10.03
C ARG A 68 8.62 6.65 10.12
N PRO A 69 9.69 6.66 10.93
CA PRO A 69 10.62 7.79 10.97
C PRO A 69 11.36 7.93 9.64
N ALA A 70 11.94 9.11 9.38
CA ALA A 70 12.82 9.32 8.24
C ALA A 70 14.15 8.55 8.39
N MET A 71 14.61 7.87 7.35
CA MET A 71 15.93 7.22 7.33
C MET A 71 16.92 7.95 6.43
N ILE A 72 16.56 8.20 5.17
CA ILE A 72 17.42 8.92 4.22
C ILE A 72 17.05 10.40 4.11
N THR A 73 15.80 10.77 4.42
CA THR A 73 15.36 12.17 4.35
C THR A 73 15.73 12.98 5.60
N ASN A 74 16.20 12.33 6.67
CA ASN A 74 16.71 13.00 7.88
C ASN A 74 18.19 13.39 7.78
N ILE A 75 18.89 12.95 6.73
CA ILE A 75 20.29 13.29 6.52
C ILE A 75 20.43 14.43 5.51
N LYS A 76 21.44 15.28 5.70
CA LYS A 76 21.82 16.24 4.66
C LYS A 76 22.46 15.48 3.51
N PHE A 77 21.87 15.58 2.33
CA PHE A 77 22.41 14.98 1.11
C PHE A 77 22.63 16.05 0.05
N LYS A 78 23.64 15.82 -0.80
CA LYS A 78 23.94 16.64 -1.96
C LYS A 78 23.96 15.74 -3.19
N VAL A 79 22.76 15.55 -3.74
CA VAL A 79 22.52 14.71 -4.91
C VAL A 79 21.58 15.46 -5.85
N LYS A 80 22.08 15.81 -7.03
CA LYS A 80 21.31 16.43 -8.11
C LYS A 80 20.27 15.44 -8.62
N LEU A 81 19.17 15.96 -9.16
CA LEU A 81 18.29 15.11 -9.97
C LEU A 81 19.09 14.57 -11.16
N PRO A 82 18.93 13.28 -11.51
CA PRO A 82 19.64 12.71 -12.64
C PRO A 82 19.26 13.45 -13.94
N SER A 83 20.23 13.62 -14.83
CA SER A 83 19.95 14.08 -16.18
C SER A 83 19.11 13.02 -16.88
N LEU A 84 17.89 13.39 -17.25
CA LEU A 84 17.04 12.53 -18.06
C LEU A 84 17.57 12.59 -19.48
N GLU A 85 18.56 11.77 -19.78
CA GLU A 85 18.82 11.44 -21.16
C GLU A 85 17.64 10.60 -21.63
N LEU A 86 16.78 11.21 -22.45
CA LEU A 86 15.80 10.52 -23.28
C LEU A 86 16.56 9.62 -24.26
N ARG A 87 17.22 8.56 -23.75
CA ARG A 87 17.95 7.62 -24.59
C ARG A 87 16.91 6.78 -25.30
N PRO A 88 16.93 6.73 -26.64
CA PRO A 88 16.19 5.72 -27.39
C PRO A 88 16.94 4.38 -27.26
N SER A 89 17.13 3.86 -26.04
CA SER A 89 17.84 2.59 -25.82
C SER A 89 16.93 1.39 -26.11
N ILE A 90 16.88 1.05 -27.41
CA ILE A 90 16.80 -0.22 -28.17
C ILE A 90 16.29 -1.54 -27.55
N VAL A 91 15.95 -1.69 -26.26
CA VAL A 91 15.44 -2.97 -25.73
C VAL A 91 14.17 -2.83 -24.88
N TRP A 92 13.14 -2.12 -25.36
CA TRP A 92 11.79 -2.20 -24.79
C TRP A 92 10.69 -1.95 -25.83
N TYR A 93 10.79 -2.59 -27.00
CA TYR A 93 9.83 -2.50 -28.12
C TYR A 93 8.38 -2.97 -27.80
N SER A 94 7.93 -2.93 -26.54
CA SER A 94 6.58 -3.32 -26.16
C SER A 94 5.88 -2.36 -25.19
N ILE A 95 6.54 -1.32 -24.66
CA ILE A 95 5.90 -0.39 -23.70
C ILE A 95 6.63 0.98 -23.77
N GLY A 96 5.91 2.04 -24.12
CA GLY A 96 6.46 3.38 -24.43
C GLY A 96 7.49 3.92 -23.43
N GLY A 97 8.74 4.08 -23.90
CA GLY A 97 9.89 4.55 -23.11
C GLY A 97 9.80 5.97 -22.53
N VAL A 98 8.80 6.77 -22.93
CA VAL A 98 8.55 8.11 -22.35
C VAL A 98 7.90 8.02 -20.95
N ILE A 99 7.15 6.95 -20.69
CA ILE A 99 6.34 6.82 -19.47
C ILE A 99 7.19 6.57 -18.21
N PRO A 100 8.26 5.75 -18.23
CA PRO A 100 9.13 5.54 -17.06
C PRO A 100 9.88 6.79 -16.60
N ASP A 101 10.37 7.62 -17.53
CA ASP A 101 11.11 8.84 -17.17
C ASP A 101 10.17 9.93 -16.66
N ALA A 102 9.01 10.11 -17.30
CA ALA A 102 7.93 10.96 -16.78
C ALA A 102 7.51 10.54 -15.37
N SER A 103 7.36 9.23 -15.15
CA SER A 103 7.02 8.67 -13.83
C SER A 103 8.08 8.97 -12.78
N PHE A 104 9.36 8.84 -13.12
CA PHE A 104 10.44 9.18 -12.21
C PHE A 104 10.42 10.67 -11.83
N VAL A 105 10.18 11.57 -12.79
CA VAL A 105 10.09 13.02 -12.53
C VAL A 105 8.93 13.35 -11.62
N VAL A 106 7.73 12.87 -11.96
CA VAL A 106 6.51 13.11 -11.18
C VAL A 106 6.71 12.60 -9.76
N SER A 107 7.19 11.35 -9.59
CA SER A 107 7.44 10.75 -8.28
C SER A 107 8.48 11.53 -7.46
N SER A 108 9.55 12.01 -8.10
CA SER A 108 10.59 12.82 -7.43
C SER A 108 10.05 14.18 -6.98
N ARG A 109 9.24 14.84 -7.81
CA ARG A 109 8.61 16.12 -7.46
C ARG A 109 7.57 15.94 -6.34
N THR A 110 6.77 14.89 -6.37
CA THR A 110 5.87 14.54 -5.27
C THR A 110 6.67 14.29 -3.98
N ALA A 111 7.80 13.57 -4.04
CA ALA A 111 8.67 13.36 -2.89
C ALA A 111 9.14 14.68 -2.27
N ILE A 112 9.54 15.65 -3.10
CA ILE A 112 9.99 16.97 -2.65
C ILE A 112 8.87 17.73 -1.95
N ILE A 113 7.66 17.74 -2.52
CA ILE A 113 6.49 18.38 -1.89
C ILE A 113 6.17 17.73 -0.54
N VAL A 114 6.25 16.40 -0.45
CA VAL A 114 6.01 15.67 0.80
C VAL A 114 7.13 15.90 1.83
N MET A 115 8.38 16.05 1.40
CA MET A 115 9.47 16.45 2.30
C MET A 115 9.22 17.83 2.89
N GLU A 116 8.81 18.81 2.07
CA GLU A 116 8.44 20.15 2.54
C GLU A 116 7.25 20.12 3.51
N PHE A 117 6.26 19.26 3.26
CA PHE A 117 5.18 19.00 4.22
C PHE A 117 5.72 18.53 5.58
N PHE A 118 6.66 17.60 5.59
CA PHE A 118 7.21 17.09 6.84
C PHE A 118 8.08 18.11 7.57
N ASP A 119 8.91 18.88 6.86
CA ASP A 119 9.67 19.98 7.46
C ASP A 119 8.73 21.00 8.11
N PHE A 120 7.62 21.32 7.43
CA PHE A 120 6.57 22.16 7.97
C PHE A 120 5.89 21.53 9.20
N LEU A 121 5.53 20.25 9.14
CA LEU A 121 4.88 19.51 10.24
C LEU A 121 5.76 19.41 11.48
N GLU A 122 7.07 19.22 11.30
CA GLU A 122 8.06 19.11 12.37
C GLU A 122 8.35 20.48 13.00
N GLY A 123 8.29 21.56 12.23
CA GLY A 123 8.38 22.94 12.72
C GLY A 123 7.16 23.43 13.51
N HIS A 124 6.02 22.73 13.44
CA HIS A 124 4.75 23.15 14.05
C HIS A 124 4.16 22.03 14.94
N PRO A 125 4.66 21.85 16.18
CA PRO A 125 4.15 20.81 17.09
C PRO A 125 2.68 21.03 17.50
N GLU A 126 2.25 22.30 17.52
CA GLU A 126 0.85 22.73 17.69
C GLU A 126 0.08 22.56 16.39
N ARG A 127 -0.24 21.29 16.12
CA ARG A 127 -0.96 20.81 14.94
C ARG A 127 -2.44 21.24 14.92
N GLY A 128 -3.02 21.33 13.73
CA GLY A 128 -4.46 21.53 13.54
C GLY A 128 -4.97 22.97 13.75
N SER A 129 -4.06 23.96 13.73
CA SER A 129 -4.46 25.38 13.71
C SER A 129 -4.94 25.75 12.31
N ASN A 130 -6.16 26.31 12.24
CA ASN A 130 -6.75 26.80 10.98
C ASN A 130 -5.92 27.91 10.33
N ASP A 131 -5.10 28.65 11.10
CA ASP A 131 -4.31 29.78 10.58
C ASP A 131 -3.19 29.35 9.64
N LEU A 132 -2.82 28.06 9.65
CA LEU A 132 -1.74 27.52 8.81
C LEU A 132 -2.23 26.52 7.76
N ASP A 133 -3.54 26.34 7.64
CA ASP A 133 -4.15 25.43 6.66
C ASP A 133 -3.77 25.77 5.23
N TRP A 134 -3.61 27.05 4.93
CA TRP A 134 -3.23 27.54 3.60
C TRP A 134 -1.94 26.87 3.10
N LYS A 135 -1.00 26.52 4.00
CA LYS A 135 0.25 25.88 3.62
C LYS A 135 0.01 24.45 3.16
N ILE A 136 -0.83 23.70 3.87
CA ILE A 136 -1.23 22.35 3.48
C ILE A 136 -2.00 22.39 2.15
N GLU A 137 -2.94 23.33 2.00
CA GLU A 137 -3.69 23.48 0.76
C GLU A 137 -2.78 23.84 -0.43
N SER A 138 -1.80 24.71 -0.23
CA SER A 138 -0.79 25.05 -1.25
C SER A 138 0.06 23.85 -1.66
N LEU A 139 0.44 22.97 -0.73
CA LEU A 139 1.18 21.74 -1.06
C LEU A 139 0.29 20.75 -1.81
N CYS A 140 -0.99 20.65 -1.44
CA CYS A 140 -1.98 19.85 -2.19
C CYS A 140 -2.18 20.38 -3.61
N ASP A 141 -2.29 21.70 -3.79
CA ASP A 141 -2.39 22.35 -5.11
C ASP A 141 -1.21 21.97 -6.00
N GLN A 142 0.02 22.00 -5.46
CA GLN A 142 1.21 21.62 -6.20
C GLN A 142 1.18 20.17 -6.71
N ILE A 143 0.65 19.24 -5.90
CA ILE A 143 0.47 17.83 -6.33
C ILE A 143 -0.60 17.73 -7.42
N GLU A 144 -1.74 18.42 -7.27
CA GLU A 144 -2.80 18.41 -8.28
C GLU A 144 -2.33 19.03 -9.61
N SER A 145 -1.67 20.20 -9.56
CA SER A 145 -1.06 20.83 -10.73
C SER A 145 -0.04 19.92 -11.40
N LEU A 146 0.81 19.23 -10.62
CA LEU A 146 1.77 18.28 -11.18
C LEU A 146 1.08 17.14 -11.95
N LEU A 147 -0.01 16.59 -11.42
CA LEU A 147 -0.77 15.54 -12.12
C LEU A 147 -1.47 16.04 -13.39
N VAL A 148 -1.94 17.30 -13.37
CA VAL A 148 -2.60 17.96 -14.51
C VAL A 148 -1.58 18.33 -15.60
N ASP A 149 -0.46 18.95 -15.24
CA ASP A 149 0.60 19.38 -16.16
C ASP A 149 1.16 18.20 -16.96
N TRP A 150 1.33 17.06 -16.29
CA TRP A 150 1.78 15.81 -16.91
C TRP A 150 0.64 14.97 -17.51
N LYS A 151 -0.59 15.48 -17.48
CA LYS A 151 -1.81 14.87 -18.07
C LYS A 151 -2.03 13.42 -17.63
N ILE A 152 -1.63 13.06 -16.42
CA ILE A 152 -1.58 11.66 -15.96
C ILE A 152 -2.96 11.00 -16.05
N GLU A 153 -3.99 11.69 -15.58
CA GLU A 153 -5.37 11.18 -15.58
C GLU A 153 -5.96 11.05 -17.00
N GLU A 154 -5.68 12.03 -17.86
CA GLU A 154 -6.15 12.03 -19.26
C GLU A 154 -5.53 10.87 -20.04
N VAL A 155 -4.20 10.71 -19.94
CA VAL A 155 -3.47 9.62 -20.62
C VAL A 155 -3.93 8.27 -20.09
N LEU A 156 -4.11 8.11 -18.77
CA LEU A 156 -4.59 6.87 -18.17
C LEU A 156 -5.97 6.43 -18.71
N LYS A 157 -6.90 7.39 -18.87
CA LYS A 157 -8.26 7.12 -19.38
C LYS A 157 -8.26 6.78 -20.86
N ASN A 158 -7.44 7.47 -21.64
CA ASN A 158 -7.43 7.37 -23.09
C ASN A 158 -6.51 6.25 -23.62
N ASP A 159 -5.62 5.69 -22.79
CA ASP A 159 -4.72 4.59 -23.20
C ASP A 159 -5.52 3.31 -23.52
N PRO A 160 -5.58 2.89 -24.80
CA PRO A 160 -6.31 1.70 -25.20
C PRO A 160 -5.54 0.41 -24.89
N HIS A 161 -4.25 0.51 -24.54
CA HIS A 161 -3.38 -0.64 -24.31
C HIS A 161 -3.22 -0.89 -22.82
N PRO A 162 -3.65 -2.05 -22.31
CA PRO A 162 -3.59 -2.30 -20.88
C PRO A 162 -2.19 -2.81 -20.43
N GLY A 163 -1.13 -2.23 -20.98
CA GLY A 163 0.26 -2.61 -20.70
C GLY A 163 0.81 -2.01 -19.40
N PRO A 164 2.06 -2.34 -19.02
CA PRO A 164 2.68 -1.83 -17.80
C PRO A 164 2.81 -0.30 -17.71
N GLY A 165 2.80 0.42 -18.85
CA GLY A 165 2.74 1.88 -18.86
C GLY A 165 1.46 2.42 -18.20
N LYS A 166 0.30 1.82 -18.50
CA LYS A 166 -1.00 2.17 -17.90
C LYS A 166 -0.98 1.98 -16.38
N TRP A 167 -0.36 0.91 -15.92
CA TRP A 167 -0.19 0.62 -14.49
C TRP A 167 0.76 1.59 -13.78
N LEU A 168 1.81 2.04 -14.46
CA LEU A 168 2.72 3.05 -13.90
C LEU A 168 2.04 4.43 -13.78
N LEU A 169 1.23 4.81 -14.77
CA LEU A 169 0.43 6.04 -14.72
C LEU A 169 -0.60 5.99 -13.60
N ALA A 170 -1.24 4.83 -13.41
CA ALA A 170 -2.14 4.60 -12.29
C ALA A 170 -1.43 4.76 -10.94
N ASP A 171 -0.24 4.18 -10.78
CA ASP A 171 0.55 4.29 -9.55
C ASP A 171 0.83 5.77 -9.19
N LEU A 172 1.26 6.57 -10.17
CA LEU A 172 1.48 8.01 -10.00
C LEU A 172 0.22 8.75 -9.55
N LEU A 173 -0.89 8.51 -10.25
CA LEU A 173 -2.16 9.17 -10.01
C LEU A 173 -2.65 8.89 -8.59
N LEU A 174 -2.61 7.62 -8.20
CA LEU A 174 -3.09 7.16 -6.91
C LEU A 174 -2.16 7.60 -5.77
N ASN A 175 -0.83 7.56 -5.96
CA ASN A 175 0.12 8.09 -4.97
C ASN A 175 -0.05 9.60 -4.75
N GLY A 176 -0.31 10.37 -5.80
CA GLY A 176 -0.62 11.80 -5.66
C GLY A 176 -1.87 12.04 -4.82
N TYR A 177 -2.99 11.38 -5.15
CA TYR A 177 -4.24 11.51 -4.38
C TYR A 177 -4.11 11.00 -2.94
N MET A 178 -3.41 9.90 -2.71
CA MET A 178 -3.13 9.43 -1.34
C MET A 178 -2.32 10.44 -0.55
N SER A 179 -1.35 11.10 -1.19
CA SER A 179 -0.51 12.09 -0.52
C SER A 179 -1.35 13.29 -0.06
N ILE A 180 -2.26 13.79 -0.90
CA ILE A 180 -3.22 14.85 -0.55
C ILE A 180 -4.04 14.47 0.69
N ILE A 181 -4.67 13.28 0.67
CA ILE A 181 -5.51 12.80 1.78
C ILE A 181 -4.69 12.67 3.06
N LEU A 182 -3.48 12.11 2.98
CA LEU A 182 -2.66 11.78 4.16
C LEU A 182 -1.97 12.99 4.77
N MET A 183 -1.52 13.96 3.98
CA MET A 183 -0.97 15.21 4.50
C MET A 183 -2.00 15.94 5.37
N ARG A 184 -3.23 16.06 4.87
CA ARG A 184 -4.34 16.68 5.63
C ARG A 184 -4.65 15.92 6.92
N ARG A 185 -4.73 14.59 6.85
CA ARG A 185 -4.99 13.75 8.04
C ARG A 185 -3.89 13.87 9.10
N LYS A 186 -2.62 13.89 8.68
CA LYS A 186 -1.49 14.05 9.59
C LYS A 186 -1.46 15.43 10.25
N TRP A 187 -1.88 16.47 9.53
CA TRP A 187 -1.99 17.82 10.08
C TRP A 187 -3.00 17.91 11.22
N TYR A 188 -4.14 17.22 11.14
CA TYR A 188 -5.19 17.26 12.18
C TYR A 188 -5.13 16.13 13.21
N ARG A 189 -4.05 15.34 13.24
CA ARG A 189 -3.89 14.18 14.16
C ARG A 189 -5.05 13.17 14.03
N ASP A 190 -5.12 12.51 12.87
CA ASP A 190 -5.92 11.32 12.54
C ASP A 190 -7.38 11.28 13.05
N TRP A 191 -8.31 11.32 12.09
CA TRP A 191 -9.77 11.14 12.23
C TRP A 191 -10.56 12.24 12.96
N ASP A 192 -10.01 13.44 13.08
CA ASP A 192 -10.84 14.59 13.42
C ASP A 192 -11.84 14.89 12.29
N ASP A 193 -13.06 15.34 12.59
CA ASP A 193 -14.03 15.79 11.60
C ASP A 193 -13.43 16.91 10.71
N ALA A 194 -12.53 17.72 11.29
CA ALA A 194 -11.78 18.77 10.60
C ALA A 194 -10.77 18.24 9.55
N SER A 195 -10.37 16.97 9.66
CA SER A 195 -9.45 16.34 8.70
C SER A 195 -10.14 15.94 7.39
N ILE A 196 -11.48 15.83 7.37
CA ILE A 196 -12.27 15.46 6.19
C ILE A 196 -12.74 16.74 5.50
N THR A 197 -12.02 17.15 4.47
CA THR A 197 -12.36 18.32 3.65
C THR A 197 -13.09 17.94 2.37
N GLU A 198 -13.77 18.91 1.75
CA GLU A 198 -14.36 18.73 0.42
C GLU A 198 -13.32 18.26 -0.60
N ARG A 199 -12.11 18.83 -0.57
CA ARG A 199 -10.98 18.38 -1.38
C ARG A 199 -10.63 16.91 -1.13
N SER A 200 -10.54 16.49 0.14
CA SER A 200 -10.25 15.09 0.48
C SER A 200 -11.32 14.13 -0.05
N LEU A 201 -12.60 14.53 -0.05
CA LEU A 201 -13.70 13.76 -0.64
C LEU A 201 -13.59 13.72 -2.16
N HIS A 202 -13.32 14.87 -2.80
CA HIS A 202 -13.15 14.98 -4.24
C HIS A 202 -12.05 14.04 -4.75
N VAL A 203 -10.84 14.13 -4.17
CA VAL A 203 -9.72 13.25 -4.58
C VAL A 203 -9.98 11.79 -4.23
N SER A 204 -10.70 11.49 -3.13
CA SER A 204 -11.10 10.12 -2.80
C SER A 204 -12.02 9.52 -3.86
N ARG A 205 -13.01 10.28 -4.36
CA ARG A 205 -13.87 9.82 -5.46
C ARG A 205 -13.08 9.59 -6.74
N LYS A 206 -12.16 10.48 -7.09
CA LYS A 206 -11.28 10.31 -8.26
C LYS A 206 -10.38 9.07 -8.12
N PHE A 207 -9.83 8.85 -6.93
CA PHE A 207 -9.05 7.65 -6.59
C PHE A 207 -9.86 6.37 -6.85
N LEU A 208 -11.08 6.27 -6.30
CA LEU A 208 -11.92 5.08 -6.47
C LEU A 208 -12.38 4.89 -7.91
N LYS A 209 -12.68 5.97 -8.65
CA LYS A 209 -13.00 5.91 -10.09
C LYS A 209 -11.83 5.33 -10.89
N ALA A 210 -10.60 5.78 -10.63
CA ALA A 210 -9.40 5.24 -11.26
C ALA A 210 -9.17 3.76 -10.88
N PHE A 211 -9.39 3.39 -9.61
CA PHE A 211 -9.30 2.00 -9.17
C PHE A 211 -10.30 1.08 -9.88
N ILE A 212 -11.56 1.52 -10.03
CA ILE A 212 -12.60 0.78 -10.76
C ILE A 212 -12.19 0.60 -12.23
N LEU A 213 -11.77 1.69 -12.89
CA LEU A 213 -11.30 1.64 -14.29
C LEU A 213 -10.21 0.58 -14.50
N LEU A 214 -9.24 0.52 -13.60
CA LEU A 214 -8.12 -0.43 -13.67
C LEU A 214 -8.56 -1.87 -13.38
N SER A 215 -9.51 -2.04 -12.45
CA SER A 215 -10.05 -3.35 -12.11
C SER A 215 -10.88 -3.95 -13.25
N GLU A 216 -11.60 -3.10 -14.00
CA GLU A 216 -12.40 -3.48 -15.16
C GLU A 216 -11.56 -3.73 -16.41
N ALA A 217 -10.38 -3.10 -16.55
CA ALA A 217 -9.50 -3.17 -17.73
C ALA A 217 -8.71 -4.51 -17.90
N GLN A 218 -9.27 -5.64 -17.46
CA GLN A 218 -8.70 -7.00 -17.44
C GLN A 218 -7.46 -7.23 -18.34
N THR A 219 -6.34 -7.66 -17.75
CA THR A 219 -5.21 -8.15 -18.53
C THR A 219 -4.71 -9.52 -18.12
N LYS A 220 -4.39 -10.31 -19.15
CA LYS A 220 -3.62 -11.57 -19.05
C LYS A 220 -2.14 -11.33 -18.73
N VAL A 221 -1.69 -10.08 -18.68
CA VAL A 221 -0.29 -9.74 -18.45
C VAL A 221 0.01 -9.96 -16.97
N GLY A 222 0.75 -11.03 -16.71
CA GLY A 222 1.23 -11.39 -15.38
C GLY A 222 2.06 -10.25 -14.77
N PHE A 223 1.80 -10.04 -13.48
CA PHE A 223 2.72 -9.47 -12.51
C PHE A 223 3.66 -8.38 -13.03
N MET A 224 3.15 -7.15 -13.10
CA MET A 224 3.99 -6.01 -12.74
C MET A 224 3.46 -5.56 -11.39
N THR A 225 4.33 -5.65 -10.37
CA THR A 225 4.08 -5.12 -9.03
C THR A 225 3.79 -3.63 -9.17
N ILE A 226 2.51 -3.28 -9.33
CA ILE A 226 2.07 -1.92 -9.09
C ILE A 226 2.33 -1.68 -7.61
N ASN A 227 2.97 -0.57 -7.27
CA ASN A 227 3.19 -0.17 -5.89
C ASN A 227 1.88 0.34 -5.27
N PHE A 228 0.82 -0.48 -5.36
CA PHE A 228 -0.27 -0.37 -4.41
C PHE A 228 0.34 -0.75 -3.07
N THR A 229 0.74 0.24 -2.27
CA THR A 229 0.99 0.07 -0.85
C THR A 229 -0.26 -0.58 -0.25
N GLY A 230 -0.27 -1.92 -0.18
CA GLY A 230 -1.44 -2.79 -0.32
C GLY A 230 -2.57 -2.63 0.71
N ALA A 231 -2.46 -1.67 1.61
CA ALA A 231 -3.51 -1.32 2.56
C ALA A 231 -3.91 0.17 2.51
N TYR A 232 -3.08 1.03 1.93
CA TYR A 232 -3.33 2.47 1.81
C TYR A 232 -4.27 2.81 0.66
N CYS A 233 -4.50 1.89 -0.27
CA CYS A 233 -5.57 2.02 -1.27
C CYS A 233 -6.97 2.18 -0.64
N PHE A 234 -7.13 1.77 0.63
CA PHE A 234 -8.37 1.95 1.37
C PHE A 234 -8.50 3.31 2.02
N ILE A 235 -7.47 4.18 2.00
CA ILE A 235 -7.54 5.51 2.60
C ILE A 235 -8.71 6.31 2.03
N ALA A 236 -8.89 6.26 0.71
CA ALA A 236 -9.98 6.92 -0.01
C ALA A 236 -11.35 6.34 0.37
N LEU A 237 -11.46 5.00 0.44
CA LEU A 237 -12.68 4.33 0.92
C LEU A 237 -13.02 4.77 2.35
N PHE A 238 -12.03 4.80 3.24
CA PHE A 238 -12.18 5.22 4.61
C PHE A 238 -12.52 6.71 4.75
N THR A 239 -12.03 7.58 3.86
CA THR A 239 -12.44 8.99 3.83
C THR A 239 -13.94 9.09 3.58
N LEU A 240 -14.44 8.41 2.54
CA LEU A 240 -15.86 8.43 2.19
C LEU A 240 -16.70 7.76 3.28
N TYR A 241 -16.25 6.63 3.82
CA TYR A 241 -16.90 5.93 4.93
C TYR A 241 -17.15 6.87 6.12
N SER A 242 -16.12 7.59 6.58
CA SER A 242 -16.27 8.51 7.71
C SER A 242 -17.08 9.75 7.39
N SER A 243 -17.01 10.24 6.14
CA SER A 243 -17.90 11.30 5.68
C SER A 243 -19.36 10.87 5.75
N LEU A 244 -19.68 9.65 5.30
CA LEU A 244 -21.04 9.10 5.37
C LEU A 244 -21.50 8.97 6.83
N LEU A 245 -20.66 8.44 7.72
CA LEU A 245 -20.98 8.39 9.15
C LEU A 245 -21.25 9.78 9.74
N ASN A 246 -20.51 10.79 9.29
CA ASN A 246 -20.69 12.18 9.72
C ASN A 246 -21.94 12.83 9.14
N CYS A 247 -22.33 12.47 7.92
CA CYS A 247 -23.59 12.90 7.33
C CYS A 247 -24.72 12.50 8.26
N TYR A 248 -24.81 11.24 8.70
CA TYR A 248 -25.92 10.75 9.55
C TYR A 248 -25.85 11.17 11.04
N LYS A 249 -25.05 12.17 11.41
CA LYS A 249 -25.14 12.80 12.74
C LYS A 249 -26.41 13.69 12.81
N PRO A 250 -27.16 13.68 13.93
CA PRO A 250 -28.50 14.29 14.05
C PRO A 250 -28.59 15.82 13.86
N TYR A 251 -27.49 16.51 13.54
CA TYR A 251 -27.42 17.98 13.46
C TYR A 251 -26.80 18.53 12.17
N ARG A 252 -26.53 17.71 11.14
CA ARG A 252 -25.99 18.18 9.84
C ARG A 252 -27.04 18.07 8.74
N VAL A 253 -27.13 19.09 7.88
CA VAL A 253 -27.90 19.03 6.63
C VAL A 253 -27.28 17.99 5.71
N HIS A 254 -28.06 16.99 5.32
CA HIS A 254 -27.58 15.87 4.51
C HIS A 254 -27.66 16.19 3.02
N ASP A 255 -26.54 16.14 2.30
CA ASP A 255 -26.57 15.91 0.85
C ASP A 255 -26.74 14.40 0.61
N THR A 256 -28.00 13.97 0.58
CA THR A 256 -28.37 12.57 0.40
C THR A 256 -28.02 12.03 -0.99
N ALA A 257 -27.90 12.90 -2.00
CA ALA A 257 -27.56 12.49 -3.36
C ALA A 257 -26.09 12.09 -3.45
N SER A 258 -25.17 12.95 -2.96
CA SER A 258 -23.74 12.63 -2.90
C SER A 258 -23.46 11.42 -2.01
N ALA A 259 -24.17 11.29 -0.88
CA ALA A 259 -24.02 10.14 0.01
C ALA A 259 -24.40 8.80 -0.67
N SER A 260 -25.46 8.80 -1.48
CA SER A 260 -25.89 7.63 -2.25
C SER A 260 -24.89 7.26 -3.35
N GLU A 261 -24.35 8.26 -4.07
CA GLU A 261 -23.32 8.05 -5.08
C GLU A 261 -22.03 7.46 -4.47
N ASP A 262 -21.60 7.99 -3.33
CA ASP A 262 -20.43 7.49 -2.60
C ASP A 262 -20.62 6.03 -2.18
N LEU A 263 -21.79 5.69 -1.62
CA LEU A 263 -22.11 4.32 -1.22
C LEU A 263 -22.10 3.35 -2.42
N LEU A 264 -22.67 3.77 -3.55
CA LEU A 264 -22.67 2.99 -4.79
C LEU A 264 -21.24 2.77 -5.30
N MET A 265 -20.40 3.81 -5.28
CA MET A 265 -19.00 3.74 -5.69
C MET A 265 -18.19 2.78 -4.81
N MET A 266 -18.34 2.88 -3.49
CA MET A 266 -17.67 1.97 -2.55
C MET A 266 -18.13 0.51 -2.74
N THR A 267 -19.42 0.30 -3.04
CA THR A 267 -19.96 -1.03 -3.36
C THR A 267 -19.37 -1.58 -4.65
N ARG A 268 -19.23 -0.75 -5.70
CA ARG A 268 -18.58 -1.13 -6.96
C ARG A 268 -17.12 -1.53 -6.75
N VAL A 269 -16.37 -0.79 -5.92
CA VAL A 269 -14.97 -1.15 -5.58
C VAL A 269 -14.90 -2.53 -4.94
N CYS A 270 -15.81 -2.83 -4.00
CA CYS A 270 -15.86 -4.16 -3.38
C CYS A 270 -16.22 -5.25 -4.39
N SER A 271 -17.18 -5.02 -5.28
CA SER A 271 -17.49 -5.96 -6.35
C SER A 271 -16.32 -6.17 -7.31
N ALA A 272 -15.63 -5.10 -7.70
CA ALA A 272 -14.47 -5.14 -8.58
C ALA A 272 -13.30 -5.93 -7.98
N SER A 273 -13.07 -5.80 -6.66
CA SER A 273 -12.05 -6.58 -5.94
C SER A 273 -12.33 -8.09 -5.87
N LYS A 274 -13.59 -8.52 -6.07
CA LYS A 274 -13.98 -9.93 -6.11
C LYS A 274 -13.71 -10.60 -7.45
N ILE A 275 -13.55 -9.81 -8.52
CA ILE A 275 -13.15 -10.32 -9.82
C ILE A 275 -11.76 -10.96 -9.64
N PRO A 276 -11.55 -12.22 -10.09
CA PRO A 276 -10.23 -12.84 -10.05
C PRO A 276 -9.26 -12.10 -10.98
N THR A 277 -8.71 -10.99 -10.49
CA THR A 277 -7.57 -10.30 -11.08
C THR A 277 -6.31 -10.79 -10.37
N VAL A 278 -5.15 -10.40 -10.90
CA VAL A 278 -3.83 -10.68 -10.32
C VAL A 278 -3.74 -10.26 -8.83
N MET A 279 -4.63 -9.39 -8.36
CA MET A 279 -4.75 -8.93 -6.97
C MET A 279 -5.20 -10.01 -5.96
N LYS A 280 -5.79 -11.15 -6.37
CA LYS A 280 -6.37 -12.15 -5.43
C LYS A 280 -5.40 -12.97 -4.57
N ARG A 281 -4.09 -12.71 -4.59
CA ARG A 281 -3.09 -13.63 -4.00
C ARG A 281 -2.56 -13.25 -2.62
N GLY A 282 -3.31 -12.45 -1.86
CA GLY A 282 -3.07 -12.29 -0.42
C GLY A 282 -4.34 -11.94 0.36
N PRO A 283 -4.28 -11.97 1.70
CA PRO A 283 -5.44 -11.78 2.57
C PRO A 283 -5.82 -10.29 2.64
N TRP A 284 -6.42 -9.75 1.57
CA TRP A 284 -6.91 -8.38 1.59
C TRP A 284 -8.06 -8.23 2.61
N PRO A 285 -8.18 -7.10 3.33
CA PRO A 285 -9.28 -6.87 4.28
C PRO A 285 -10.63 -6.63 3.60
N MET A 286 -10.84 -7.12 2.37
CA MET A 286 -12.05 -6.92 1.58
C MET A 286 -13.30 -7.45 2.30
N GLU A 287 -13.19 -8.55 3.03
CA GLU A 287 -14.28 -9.09 3.84
C GLU A 287 -14.68 -8.14 4.99
N ALA A 288 -13.69 -7.49 5.63
CA ALA A 288 -13.94 -6.49 6.64
C ALA A 288 -14.58 -5.22 6.04
N ILE A 289 -14.11 -4.79 4.87
CA ILE A 289 -14.68 -3.63 4.15
C ILE A 289 -16.11 -3.92 3.70
N GLU A 290 -16.39 -5.13 3.20
CA GLU A 290 -17.74 -5.54 2.85
C GLU A 290 -18.65 -5.57 4.07
N THR A 291 -18.15 -6.04 5.21
CA THR A 291 -18.89 -6.02 6.48
C THR A 291 -19.22 -4.59 6.91
N LEU A 292 -18.27 -3.66 6.79
CA LEU A 292 -18.47 -2.24 7.08
C LEU A 292 -19.50 -1.60 6.14
N LEU A 293 -19.46 -1.94 4.85
CA LEU A 293 -20.43 -1.46 3.87
C LEU A 293 -21.84 -1.98 4.13
N LYS A 294 -21.99 -3.27 4.45
CA LYS A 294 -23.28 -3.84 4.85
C LYS A 294 -23.83 -3.16 6.10
N ALA A 295 -22.96 -2.85 7.07
CA ALA A 295 -23.35 -2.10 8.26
C ALA A 295 -23.84 -0.69 7.90
N LEU A 296 -23.12 0.05 7.04
CA LEU A 296 -23.57 1.35 6.52
C LEU A 296 -24.92 1.27 5.80
N GLN A 297 -25.08 0.33 4.87
CA GLN A 297 -26.34 0.13 4.15
C GLN A 297 -27.49 -0.12 5.12
N HIS A 298 -27.25 -0.89 6.18
CA HIS A 298 -28.26 -1.16 7.22
C HIS A 298 -28.61 0.09 8.04
N ILE A 299 -27.62 0.91 8.41
CA ILE A 299 -27.84 2.19 9.11
C ILE A 299 -28.69 3.12 8.26
N ILE A 300 -28.33 3.27 6.98
CA ILE A 300 -29.03 4.11 6.01
C ILE A 300 -30.47 3.62 5.83
N ALA A 301 -30.66 2.30 5.64
CA ALA A 301 -31.99 1.72 5.46
C ALA A 301 -32.90 1.84 6.70
N ARG A 302 -32.31 1.93 7.91
CA ARG A 302 -33.07 2.01 9.16
C ARG A 302 -33.20 3.42 9.73
N ASN A 303 -32.58 4.43 9.11
CA ASN A 303 -32.62 5.82 9.55
C ASN A 303 -32.32 5.99 11.06
N LEU A 304 -31.43 5.16 11.60
CA LEU A 304 -31.17 5.08 13.04
C LEU A 304 -30.21 6.20 13.46
N GLU A 305 -30.67 7.08 14.35
CA GLU A 305 -29.98 8.28 14.84
C GLU A 305 -28.71 8.02 15.69
N SER A 306 -28.25 6.77 15.85
CA SER A 306 -27.21 6.44 16.84
C SER A 306 -25.97 5.74 16.26
N PRO A 307 -24.81 6.43 16.22
CA PRO A 307 -23.49 5.83 15.94
C PRO A 307 -23.13 4.67 16.87
N CYS A 308 -23.72 4.63 18.08
CA CYS A 308 -23.50 3.57 19.06
C CYS A 308 -24.07 2.22 18.58
N TYR A 309 -25.06 2.21 17.68
CA TYR A 309 -25.61 0.98 17.12
C TYR A 309 -24.66 0.34 16.11
N VAL A 310 -23.93 1.15 15.34
CA VAL A 310 -22.88 0.73 14.38
C VAL A 310 -21.76 -0.01 15.10
N LEU A 311 -21.30 0.57 16.22
CA LEU A 311 -20.28 0.00 17.12
C LEU A 311 -20.76 -1.20 17.94
N ARG A 312 -22.08 -1.50 17.93
CA ARG A 312 -22.66 -2.72 18.52
C ARG A 312 -22.92 -3.81 17.48
N LEU A 313 -23.25 -3.42 16.23
CA LEU A 313 -23.39 -4.32 15.09
C LEU A 313 -22.04 -4.89 14.65
N THR A 314 -20.97 -4.09 14.72
CA THR A 314 -19.60 -4.60 14.63
C THR A 314 -19.24 -5.33 15.92
N LYS A 315 -19.68 -6.58 16.07
CA LYS A 315 -19.28 -7.49 17.16
C LYS A 315 -17.77 -7.74 17.23
N SER A 316 -17.01 -7.29 16.24
CA SER A 316 -15.55 -7.37 16.21
C SER A 316 -14.94 -6.25 17.07
N THR A 317 -14.43 -6.62 18.24
CA THR A 317 -13.56 -5.79 19.11
C THR A 317 -12.36 -5.21 18.37
N VAL A 318 -11.92 -5.89 17.31
CA VAL A 318 -10.82 -5.50 16.42
C VAL A 318 -11.23 -4.33 15.52
N LEU A 319 -12.42 -4.35 14.92
CA LEU A 319 -12.99 -3.21 14.18
C LEU A 319 -13.24 -2.00 15.07
N ARG A 320 -13.65 -2.25 16.33
CA ARG A 320 -13.78 -1.20 17.34
C ARG A 320 -12.44 -0.54 17.66
N ARG A 321 -11.38 -1.34 17.88
CA ARG A 321 -10.01 -0.83 18.04
C ARG A 321 -9.51 -0.16 16.75
N ALA A 322 -9.80 -0.68 15.58
CA ALA A 322 -9.44 -0.07 14.29
C ALA A 322 -10.07 1.32 14.05
N LEU A 323 -11.27 1.55 14.57
CA LEU A 323 -11.96 2.85 14.48
C LEU A 323 -11.60 3.80 15.64
N ILE A 324 -11.12 3.27 16.76
CA ILE A 324 -10.77 4.04 17.98
C ILE A 324 -9.26 4.36 18.04
N ASP A 325 -8.44 3.43 17.59
CA ASP A 325 -6.99 3.52 17.57
C ASP A 325 -6.61 4.35 16.34
N ARG A 326 -6.17 5.59 16.60
CA ARG A 326 -6.01 6.66 15.61
C ARG A 326 -4.90 6.36 14.59
N SER A 327 -4.19 5.24 14.70
CA SER A 327 -3.17 4.81 13.75
C SER A 327 -3.75 3.83 12.73
N MET A 328 -3.89 4.27 11.48
CA MET A 328 -4.34 3.41 10.38
C MET A 328 -3.44 2.16 10.22
N TYR A 329 -2.16 2.24 10.61
CA TYR A 329 -1.23 1.10 10.62
C TYR A 329 -1.67 0.01 11.62
N SER A 330 -2.09 0.39 12.83
CA SER A 330 -2.62 -0.54 13.85
C SER A 330 -3.92 -1.18 13.38
N THR A 331 -4.85 -0.36 12.89
CA THR A 331 -6.13 -0.77 12.29
C THR A 331 -5.95 -1.79 11.17
N ILE A 332 -5.06 -1.50 10.23
CA ILE A 332 -4.78 -2.35 9.07
C ILE A 332 -4.10 -3.65 9.52
N HIS A 333 -3.08 -3.58 10.37
CA HIS A 333 -2.40 -4.75 10.92
C HIS A 333 -3.38 -5.68 11.64
N HIS A 334 -4.27 -5.12 12.44
CA HIS A 334 -5.32 -5.84 13.13
C HIS A 334 -6.39 -6.43 12.20
N LEU A 335 -6.77 -5.74 11.12
CA LEU A 335 -7.66 -6.29 10.10
C LEU A 335 -6.98 -7.42 9.31
N TYR A 336 -5.67 -7.36 9.08
CA TYR A 336 -4.88 -8.43 8.47
C TYR A 336 -4.71 -9.64 9.42
N GLU A 337 -4.36 -9.42 10.69
CA GLU A 337 -4.35 -10.49 11.71
C GLU A 337 -5.72 -11.15 11.79
N PHE A 338 -6.80 -10.38 11.78
CA PHE A 338 -8.16 -10.91 11.83
C PHE A 338 -8.56 -11.66 10.55
N SER A 339 -8.21 -11.16 9.36
CA SER A 339 -8.43 -11.88 8.09
C SER A 339 -7.60 -13.16 7.99
N SER A 340 -6.36 -13.14 8.51
CA SER A 340 -5.48 -14.31 8.67
C SER A 340 -6.11 -15.35 9.61
N ILE A 341 -6.67 -14.91 10.75
CA ILE A 341 -7.39 -15.75 11.72
C ILE A 341 -8.72 -16.27 11.16
N MET A 342 -9.41 -15.51 10.30
CA MET A 342 -10.67 -15.97 9.67
C MET A 342 -10.42 -16.88 8.46
N ALA A 343 -9.31 -16.70 7.75
CA ALA A 343 -8.88 -17.57 6.65
C ALA A 343 -8.26 -18.89 7.14
N SER A 344 -7.99 -19.04 8.45
CA SER A 344 -7.41 -20.24 9.04
C SER A 344 -8.43 -21.36 9.29
N GLN A 345 -9.12 -21.79 8.24
CA GLN A 345 -9.40 -23.22 8.08
C GLN A 345 -8.45 -23.74 6.99
N ASP A 346 -7.19 -23.87 7.40
CA ASP A 346 -6.04 -24.06 6.50
C ASP A 346 -5.97 -25.52 6.05
N LYS A 347 -6.63 -25.84 4.93
CA LYS A 347 -6.62 -27.18 4.30
C LYS A 347 -5.20 -27.72 4.11
N MET A 348 -4.25 -26.84 3.78
CA MET A 348 -2.84 -27.19 3.60
C MET A 348 -2.16 -27.56 4.93
N ALA A 349 -2.47 -26.88 6.03
CA ALA A 349 -1.94 -27.25 7.33
C ALA A 349 -2.42 -28.65 7.76
N MET A 350 -3.67 -29.01 7.44
CA MET A 350 -4.18 -30.36 7.66
C MET A 350 -3.44 -31.40 6.80
N GLU A 351 -3.19 -31.11 5.53
CA GLU A 351 -2.42 -31.99 4.63
C GLU A 351 -0.97 -32.18 5.12
N ILE A 352 -0.33 -31.11 5.59
CA ILE A 352 1.04 -31.17 6.16
C ILE A 352 1.03 -32.01 7.44
N LEU A 353 0.11 -31.73 8.38
CA LEU A 353 -0.02 -32.50 9.63
C LEU A 353 -0.20 -34.00 9.35
N GLU A 354 -1.05 -34.34 8.39
CA GLU A 354 -1.28 -35.72 7.97
C GLU A 354 -0.03 -36.35 7.34
N SER A 355 0.73 -35.60 6.54
CA SER A 355 1.95 -36.09 5.88
C SER A 355 3.11 -36.40 6.84
N ILE A 356 3.18 -35.69 7.97
CA ILE A 356 4.27 -35.83 8.96
C ILE A 356 3.87 -36.63 10.20
N LYS A 357 2.61 -37.09 10.32
CA LYS A 357 2.08 -37.75 11.51
C LYS A 357 2.84 -39.02 11.93
N GLU A 358 3.39 -39.75 10.95
CA GLU A 358 4.15 -40.99 11.17
C GLU A 358 5.67 -40.74 11.26
N THR A 359 6.09 -39.48 11.38
CA THR A 359 7.51 -39.09 11.46
C THR A 359 7.86 -38.62 12.88
N PRO A 360 9.16 -38.59 13.25
CA PRO A 360 9.60 -37.97 14.50
C PRO A 360 9.25 -36.48 14.63
N TYR A 361 8.79 -35.85 13.54
CA TYR A 361 8.37 -34.45 13.50
C TYR A 361 6.85 -34.29 13.57
N ALA A 362 6.11 -35.32 13.99
CA ALA A 362 4.67 -35.26 14.15
C ALA A 362 4.27 -34.09 15.08
N CYS A 363 3.33 -33.26 14.64
CA CYS A 363 2.95 -32.03 15.33
C CYS A 363 1.49 -32.07 15.81
N SER A 364 1.20 -31.43 16.93
CA SER A 364 -0.17 -31.20 17.42
C SER A 364 -0.85 -30.02 16.73
N SER A 365 -0.06 -29.05 16.28
CA SER A 365 -0.52 -27.83 15.62
C SER A 365 0.56 -27.26 14.71
N LEU A 366 0.12 -26.48 13.72
CA LEU A 366 0.99 -25.69 12.84
C LEU A 366 0.57 -24.23 12.91
N ASP A 367 1.52 -23.35 13.20
CA ASP A 367 1.36 -21.91 13.09
C ASP A 367 2.09 -21.43 11.83
N ARG A 368 1.38 -20.78 10.92
CA ARG A 368 2.00 -20.28 9.69
C ARG A 368 2.91 -19.09 10.01
N LEU A 369 4.20 -19.20 9.65
CA LEU A 369 5.19 -18.14 9.87
C LEU A 369 5.32 -17.20 8.67
N SER A 370 5.38 -17.76 7.45
CA SER A 370 5.52 -17.00 6.21
C SER A 370 5.10 -17.84 5.02
N GLY A 371 4.80 -17.23 3.87
CA GLY A 371 4.61 -18.00 2.65
C GLY A 371 4.43 -17.14 1.40
N GLY A 372 5.22 -17.45 0.37
CA GLY A 372 5.06 -16.90 -0.98
C GLY A 372 4.28 -17.84 -1.88
N GLY A 373 4.28 -17.59 -3.20
CA GLY A 373 3.48 -18.34 -4.17
C GLY A 373 3.86 -19.82 -4.40
N ALA A 374 4.95 -20.34 -3.84
CA ALA A 374 5.40 -21.73 -4.02
C ALA A 374 6.05 -22.36 -2.77
N ASN A 375 6.27 -21.57 -1.71
CA ASN A 375 6.98 -22.00 -0.51
C ASN A 375 6.25 -21.44 0.72
N PHE A 376 5.84 -22.34 1.61
CA PHE A 376 5.13 -22.03 2.84
C PHE A 376 5.99 -22.48 4.01
N THR A 377 6.12 -21.65 5.03
CA THR A 377 6.90 -21.95 6.23
C THR A 377 5.96 -21.93 7.43
N TYR A 378 5.98 -23.03 8.18
CA TYR A 378 5.19 -23.23 9.39
C TYR A 378 6.11 -23.47 10.59
N ARG A 379 5.63 -23.13 11.77
CA ARG A 379 6.16 -23.59 13.04
C ARG A 379 5.23 -24.68 13.55
N GLY A 380 5.75 -25.90 13.66
CA GLY A 380 5.04 -27.01 14.24
C GLY A 380 5.34 -27.16 15.72
N THR A 381 4.29 -27.37 16.52
CA THR A 381 4.44 -27.81 17.91
C THR A 381 4.48 -29.32 17.92
N LEU A 382 5.60 -29.90 18.35
CA LEU A 382 5.81 -31.34 18.27
C LEU A 382 4.96 -32.10 19.30
N LEU A 383 4.43 -33.26 18.90
CA LEU A 383 3.77 -34.19 19.82
C LEU A 383 4.74 -34.81 20.82
N SER A 384 6.01 -34.92 20.45
CA SER A 384 7.10 -35.36 21.32
C SER A 384 8.32 -34.51 21.03
N PRO A 385 8.99 -33.94 22.05
CA PRO A 385 10.21 -33.17 21.84
C PRO A 385 11.27 -33.98 21.08
N LEU A 386 12.11 -33.30 20.31
CA LEU A 386 13.23 -33.95 19.64
C LEU A 386 14.22 -34.52 20.67
N PRO A 387 15.08 -35.47 20.30
CA PRO A 387 16.13 -35.99 21.18
C PRO A 387 17.04 -34.91 21.78
N SER A 388 17.16 -33.77 21.10
CA SER A 388 17.90 -32.57 21.52
C SER A 388 17.12 -31.65 22.47
N GLY A 389 15.84 -31.94 22.74
CA GLY A 389 14.99 -31.27 23.72
C GLY A 389 14.07 -30.18 23.16
N GLU A 390 14.17 -29.84 21.88
CA GLU A 390 13.33 -28.79 21.28
C GLU A 390 11.86 -29.23 21.16
N PRO A 391 10.91 -28.38 21.60
CA PRO A 391 9.48 -28.68 21.54
C PRO A 391 8.82 -28.25 20.22
N THR A 392 9.55 -27.57 19.33
CA THR A 392 9.01 -27.04 18.08
C THR A 392 9.96 -27.28 16.91
N VAL A 393 9.39 -27.41 15.72
CA VAL A 393 10.14 -27.56 14.46
C VAL A 393 9.69 -26.50 13.45
N VAL A 394 10.60 -26.10 12.56
CA VAL A 394 10.26 -25.28 11.40
C VAL A 394 10.04 -26.21 10.21
N ILE A 395 8.84 -26.15 9.63
CA ILE A 395 8.45 -26.97 8.48
C ILE A 395 8.36 -26.07 7.26
N LYS A 396 9.09 -26.44 6.20
CA LYS A 396 9.01 -25.76 4.91
C LYS A 396 8.31 -26.67 3.92
N HIS A 397 7.14 -26.28 3.46
CA HIS A 397 6.35 -26.97 2.46
C HIS A 397 6.51 -26.30 1.11
N THR A 398 6.85 -27.08 0.09
CA THR A 398 7.05 -26.62 -1.28
C THR A 398 6.13 -27.41 -2.19
N GLU A 399 5.29 -26.71 -2.95
CA GLU A 399 4.48 -27.34 -3.99
C GLU A 399 5.31 -27.47 -5.28
N PRO A 400 5.15 -28.56 -6.06
CA PRO A 400 5.87 -28.76 -7.32
C PRO A 400 5.39 -27.81 -8.42
N TYR A 401 4.41 -26.96 -8.13
CA TYR A 401 3.94 -25.89 -8.99
C TYR A 401 4.10 -24.56 -8.27
N VAL A 402 4.43 -23.52 -9.03
CA VAL A 402 4.20 -22.16 -8.55
C VAL A 402 2.70 -21.95 -8.60
N ALA A 403 2.04 -21.59 -7.49
CA ALA A 403 0.59 -21.40 -7.45
C ALA A 403 0.09 -20.40 -8.51
N THR A 404 0.98 -19.56 -9.06
CA THR A 404 0.72 -18.59 -10.15
C THR A 404 0.64 -19.20 -11.54
N ILE A 405 1.21 -20.38 -11.76
CA ILE A 405 1.25 -21.06 -13.05
C ILE A 405 1.16 -22.58 -12.79
N PRO A 406 -0.06 -23.15 -12.57
CA PRO A 406 -0.22 -24.59 -12.33
C PRO A 406 0.32 -25.47 -13.46
N SER A 407 0.41 -24.92 -14.68
CA SER A 407 1.00 -25.58 -15.86
C SER A 407 2.53 -25.64 -15.84
N LEU A 408 3.20 -24.90 -14.93
CA LEU A 408 4.64 -24.96 -14.69
C LEU A 408 4.92 -25.92 -13.53
N ALA A 409 4.43 -27.15 -13.62
CA ALA A 409 4.78 -28.20 -12.69
C ALA A 409 6.24 -28.59 -12.93
N VAL A 410 7.14 -28.21 -12.02
CA VAL A 410 8.54 -28.61 -12.07
C VAL A 410 8.62 -30.01 -11.47
N ASN A 411 9.03 -30.97 -12.29
CA ASN A 411 9.20 -32.35 -11.85
C ASN A 411 10.38 -32.40 -10.87
N ALA A 412 10.10 -32.57 -9.58
CA ALA A 412 11.08 -32.51 -8.48
C ALA A 412 12.19 -33.59 -8.54
N ILE A 413 12.18 -34.44 -9.57
CA ILE A 413 13.14 -35.54 -9.78
C ILE A 413 14.48 -35.03 -10.36
N ARG A 414 14.57 -33.80 -10.88
CA ARG A 414 15.83 -33.27 -11.46
C ARG A 414 16.51 -32.24 -10.57
N SER A 415 17.10 -32.70 -9.48
CA SER A 415 18.19 -32.00 -8.77
C SER A 415 18.99 -33.05 -7.97
N ARG A 416 19.89 -33.76 -8.65
CA ARG A 416 21.03 -34.42 -8.02
C ARG A 416 22.27 -33.62 -8.36
#